data_AF-A0A928G544-F1
#
_entry.id   AF-A0A928G544-F1
#
_cell.length_a   1.000
_cell.length_b   1.000
_cell.length_c   1.000
_cell.angle_alpha   90.00
_cell.angle_beta   90.00
_cell.angle_gamma   90.00
#
_symmetry.space_group_name_H-M   'P 1'
#
loop_
_entity.id
_entity.type
_entity.pdbx_description
1 polymer ?
#
loop_
_entity_poly.entity_id
_entity_poly.type
_entity_poly.pdbx_seq_one_letter_code
_entity_poly.pdbx_strand_id
1 'polypeptide(L)'
;MKRFFLSMLTVALLTPMAYAQDVQQVTAPEPEGIPIIAYIGSILMLAITLAVIAHMVYENFFRKPLRADYTVEEFKAQRAAEGLSEEMSEEDMAVCMRMNEYQKIWTQIPSDEEEPSFIPTKKKHFDIVNQIIADTVATKPTEQEVVDLVNELNRVMNSMMKREFNGSKTIIVVSIIVGVIFGLLAGGFPLFPIAAGIIIYLFASRTPVFVLARKELQGKGGGRSFLTLVMGGLFSTIATAKTYKTVTTWSDGSTTTDTDNSETWISLAITFIVAAFIAVFLWAISLISYVRNYWLYF
;
A
#
# COMPACT_ATOMS: atom_id res chain seq x y z
N MET A 1 -6.46 -15.24 21.28
CA MET A 1 -5.54 -14.14 20.90
C MET A 1 -4.13 -14.31 21.47
N LYS A 2 -3.90 -14.45 22.79
CA LYS A 2 -2.54 -14.67 23.36
C LYS A 2 -1.78 -15.87 22.75
N ARG A 3 -2.45 -17.00 22.50
CA ARG A 3 -1.83 -18.22 21.91
C ARG A 3 -1.48 -18.09 20.42
N PHE A 4 -2.20 -17.25 19.68
CA PHE A 4 -1.97 -16.99 18.25
C PHE A 4 -0.78 -16.04 18.03
N PHE A 5 -0.61 -15.07 18.92
CA PHE A 5 0.57 -14.21 18.95
C PHE A 5 1.82 -14.97 19.39
N LEU A 6 1.69 -15.89 20.36
CA LEU A 6 2.81 -16.74 20.75
C LEU A 6 3.28 -17.63 19.58
N SER A 7 2.36 -18.27 18.84
CA SER A 7 2.73 -19.18 17.73
C SER A 7 3.39 -18.48 16.54
N MET A 8 3.00 -17.23 16.21
CA MET A 8 3.71 -16.46 15.19
C MET A 8 5.09 -16.01 15.66
N LEU A 9 5.23 -15.69 16.95
CA LEU A 9 6.53 -15.35 17.54
C LEU A 9 7.48 -16.57 17.56
N THR A 10 6.97 -17.78 17.82
CA THR A 10 7.77 -19.00 17.81
C THR A 10 8.27 -19.33 16.40
N VAL A 11 7.43 -19.20 15.37
CA VAL A 11 7.83 -19.51 13.97
C VAL A 11 8.83 -18.48 13.43
N ALA A 12 8.69 -17.20 13.82
CA ALA A 12 9.60 -16.14 13.41
C ALA A 12 10.96 -16.14 14.16
N LEU A 13 11.01 -16.68 15.39
CA LEU A 13 12.24 -16.74 16.20
C LEU A 13 12.98 -18.09 16.13
N LEU A 14 12.33 -19.19 15.75
CA LEU A 14 12.96 -20.52 15.72
C LEU A 14 13.57 -20.90 14.37
N THR A 15 13.28 -20.17 13.29
CA THR A 15 13.85 -20.47 11.97
C THR A 15 15.37 -20.23 11.85
N PRO A 16 16.03 -19.35 12.64
CA PRO A 16 17.49 -19.29 12.66
C PRO A 16 18.15 -20.23 13.69
N MET A 17 17.42 -20.71 14.72
CA MET A 17 18.02 -21.53 15.80
C MET A 17 18.12 -23.03 15.49
N ALA A 18 17.45 -23.51 14.44
CA ALA A 18 17.50 -24.93 14.05
C ALA A 18 18.85 -25.35 13.42
N TYR A 19 19.82 -24.44 13.26
CA TYR A 19 21.12 -24.75 12.66
C TYR A 19 22.28 -24.81 13.68
N ALA A 20 22.02 -24.65 14.97
CA ALA A 20 23.08 -24.57 15.98
C ALA A 20 22.69 -25.30 17.28
N GLN A 21 22.41 -26.60 17.22
CA GLN A 21 22.45 -27.46 18.40
C GLN A 21 22.51 -28.91 17.98
N ASP A 22 23.71 -29.37 17.68
CA ASP A 22 24.04 -30.79 17.76
C ASP A 22 24.93 -31.01 18.99
N VAL A 23 24.72 -32.14 19.66
CA VAL A 23 25.38 -32.61 20.89
C VAL A 23 24.80 -32.11 22.21
N GLN A 24 23.67 -32.71 22.63
CA GLN A 24 23.64 -33.51 23.87
C GLN A 24 22.38 -34.40 23.88
N GLN A 25 22.62 -35.71 23.95
CA GLN A 25 21.59 -36.74 24.09
C GLN A 25 20.86 -36.58 25.43
N VAL A 26 19.70 -35.95 25.40
CA VAL A 26 18.65 -36.11 26.40
C VAL A 26 17.54 -36.87 25.70
N THR A 27 17.16 -38.01 26.26
CA THR A 27 16.09 -38.89 25.78
C THR A 27 14.88 -38.07 25.35
N ALA A 28 14.63 -38.03 24.03
CA ALA A 28 13.55 -37.27 23.44
C ALA A 28 12.21 -37.78 23.98
N PRO A 29 11.30 -36.90 24.46
CA PRO A 29 9.91 -37.29 24.58
C PRO A 29 9.41 -37.70 23.19
N GLU A 30 8.56 -38.74 23.13
CA GLU A 30 7.87 -39.15 21.89
C GLU A 30 7.38 -37.90 21.14
N PRO A 31 7.58 -37.79 19.81
CA PRO A 31 7.07 -36.66 19.08
C PRO A 31 5.54 -36.72 19.14
N GLU A 32 4.92 -35.94 20.02
CA GLU A 32 3.49 -35.63 19.95
C GLU A 32 3.25 -35.10 18.53
N GLY A 33 2.68 -35.96 17.68
CA GLY A 33 2.46 -35.64 16.28
C GLY A 33 1.70 -34.32 16.19
N ILE A 34 2.22 -33.38 15.39
CA ILE A 34 1.57 -32.08 15.18
C ILE A 34 0.09 -32.34 14.83
N PRO A 35 -0.88 -31.79 15.59
CA PRO A 35 -2.28 -32.12 15.42
C PRO A 35 -2.71 -31.76 14.00
N ILE A 36 -3.50 -32.63 13.35
CA ILE A 36 -4.00 -32.45 11.98
C ILE A 36 -4.62 -31.04 11.77
N ILE A 37 -5.26 -30.50 12.81
CA ILE A 37 -5.81 -29.14 12.84
C ILE A 37 -4.75 -28.07 12.57
N ALA A 38 -3.52 -28.21 13.10
CA ALA A 38 -2.43 -27.28 12.86
C ALA A 38 -1.95 -27.33 11.39
N TYR A 39 -1.91 -28.52 10.78
CA TYR A 39 -1.61 -28.66 9.36
C TYR A 39 -2.68 -28.00 8.49
N ILE A 40 -3.96 -28.27 8.74
CA ILE A 40 -5.07 -27.62 8.03
C ILE A 40 -4.99 -26.09 8.19
N GLY A 41 -4.74 -25.61 9.41
CA GLY A 41 -4.56 -24.18 9.68
C GLY A 41 -3.41 -23.57 8.90
N SER A 42 -2.26 -24.25 8.81
CA SER A 42 -1.10 -23.77 8.04
C SER A 42 -1.38 -23.67 6.54
N ILE A 43 -2.07 -24.67 5.98
CA ILE A 43 -2.47 -24.71 4.57
C ILE A 43 -3.45 -23.58 4.25
N LEU A 44 -4.46 -23.37 5.12
CA LEU A 44 -5.41 -22.28 4.96
C LEU A 44 -4.73 -20.91 5.02
N MET A 45 -3.81 -20.71 5.96
CA MET A 45 -3.04 -19.46 6.06
C MET A 45 -2.19 -19.21 4.82
N LEU A 46 -1.55 -20.24 4.28
CA LEU A 46 -0.80 -20.15 3.03
C LEU A 46 -1.72 -19.78 1.85
N ALA A 47 -2.86 -20.46 1.72
CA ALA A 47 -3.83 -20.20 0.66
C ALA A 47 -4.37 -18.76 0.72
N ILE A 48 -4.72 -18.25 1.91
CA ILE A 48 -5.15 -16.87 2.11
C ILE A 48 -4.05 -15.89 1.71
N THR A 49 -2.80 -16.15 2.13
CA THR A 49 -1.67 -15.29 1.82
C THR A 49 -1.43 -15.22 0.31
N LEU A 50 -1.47 -16.36 -0.38
CA LEU A 50 -1.36 -16.42 -1.84
C LEU A 50 -2.52 -15.70 -2.53
N ALA A 51 -3.76 -15.86 -2.05
CA ALA A 51 -4.91 -15.16 -2.60
C ALA A 51 -4.79 -13.63 -2.45
N VAL A 52 -4.32 -13.14 -1.31
CA VAL A 52 -4.06 -11.72 -1.07
C VAL A 52 -2.98 -11.19 -2.02
N ILE A 53 -1.88 -11.92 -2.19
CA ILE A 53 -0.80 -11.54 -3.12
C ILE A 53 -1.32 -11.53 -4.56
N ALA A 54 -2.04 -12.58 -4.97
CA ALA A 54 -2.62 -12.68 -6.31
C ALA A 54 -3.59 -11.54 -6.62
N HIS A 55 -4.46 -11.19 -5.66
CA HIS A 55 -5.38 -10.06 -5.80
C HIS A 55 -4.64 -8.73 -5.95
N MET A 56 -3.60 -8.49 -5.15
CA MET A 56 -2.77 -7.29 -5.29
C MET A 56 -2.08 -7.22 -6.65
N VAL A 57 -1.50 -8.32 -7.11
CA VAL A 57 -0.84 -8.40 -8.42
C VAL A 57 -1.85 -8.15 -9.55
N TYR A 58 -3.02 -8.76 -9.49
CA TYR A 58 -4.10 -8.55 -10.45
C TYR A 58 -4.50 -7.07 -10.56
N GLU A 59 -4.80 -6.44 -9.42
CA GLU A 59 -5.24 -5.06 -9.36
C GLU A 59 -4.19 -4.02 -9.81
N ASN A 60 -2.89 -4.35 -9.74
CA ASN A 60 -1.83 -3.43 -10.16
C ASN A 60 -1.37 -3.63 -11.60
N PHE A 61 -1.42 -4.85 -12.13
CA PHE A 61 -0.80 -5.18 -13.42
C PHE A 61 -1.75 -5.74 -14.46
N PHE A 62 -2.81 -6.44 -14.06
CA PHE A 62 -3.67 -7.18 -14.98
C PHE A 62 -5.07 -6.59 -15.13
N ARG A 63 -5.45 -5.65 -14.28
CA ARG A 63 -6.72 -4.92 -14.40
C ARG A 63 -6.78 -4.21 -15.75
N LYS A 64 -7.75 -4.60 -16.57
CA LYS A 64 -7.97 -3.99 -17.89
C LYS A 64 -8.45 -2.54 -17.72
N PRO A 65 -7.84 -1.57 -18.42
CA PRO A 65 -8.38 -0.22 -18.48
C PRO A 65 -9.71 -0.22 -19.24
N LEU A 66 -10.55 0.76 -18.94
CA LEU A 66 -11.71 1.09 -19.75
C LEU A 66 -11.26 1.50 -21.16
N ARG A 67 -12.04 1.13 -22.16
CA ARG A 67 -11.78 1.51 -23.54
C ARG A 67 -11.96 3.02 -23.72
N ALA A 68 -11.05 3.68 -24.44
CA ALA A 68 -11.04 5.15 -24.57
C ALA A 68 -10.58 5.65 -25.96
N ASP A 69 -10.80 4.81 -26.96
CA ASP A 69 -10.47 4.95 -28.37
C ASP A 69 -11.70 4.67 -29.26
N TYR A 70 -12.89 4.99 -28.77
CA TYR A 70 -14.11 4.91 -29.56
C TYR A 70 -14.08 5.93 -30.69
N THR A 71 -14.67 5.57 -31.84
CA THR A 71 -14.78 6.45 -33.02
C THR A 71 -16.22 6.49 -33.51
N VAL A 72 -16.62 7.62 -34.11
CA VAL A 72 -17.96 7.79 -34.69
C VAL A 72 -18.19 6.78 -35.81
N GLU A 73 -17.17 6.53 -36.62
CA GLU A 73 -17.16 5.62 -37.76
C GLU A 73 -17.41 4.19 -37.32
N GLU A 74 -16.82 3.77 -36.21
CA GLU A 74 -17.09 2.47 -35.59
C GLU A 74 -18.56 2.36 -35.18
N PHE A 75 -19.11 3.37 -34.51
CA PHE A 75 -20.51 3.35 -34.09
C PHE A 75 -21.48 3.39 -35.28
N LYS A 76 -21.18 4.17 -36.32
CA LYS A 76 -21.95 4.17 -37.58
C LYS A 76 -21.93 2.81 -38.25
N ALA A 77 -20.77 2.15 -38.30
CA ALA A 77 -20.65 0.79 -38.83
C ALA A 77 -21.46 -0.23 -38.00
N GLN A 78 -21.44 -0.12 -36.68
CA GLN A 78 -22.26 -0.96 -35.79
C GLN A 78 -23.76 -0.73 -35.99
N ARG A 79 -24.21 0.53 -36.12
CA ARG A 79 -25.61 0.87 -36.40
C ARG A 79 -26.05 0.31 -37.75
N ALA A 80 -25.24 0.48 -38.79
CA ALA A 80 -25.51 -0.08 -40.12
C ALA A 80 -25.61 -1.61 -40.11
N ALA A 81 -24.74 -2.30 -39.36
CA ALA A 81 -24.77 -3.75 -39.21
C ALA A 81 -26.05 -4.26 -38.52
N GLU A 82 -26.65 -3.45 -37.65
CA GLU A 82 -27.90 -3.75 -36.95
C GLU A 82 -29.16 -3.22 -37.65
N GLY A 83 -29.00 -2.58 -38.82
CA GLY A 83 -30.12 -2.00 -39.57
C GLY A 83 -30.74 -0.76 -38.90
N LEU A 84 -29.99 -0.09 -38.02
CA LEU A 84 -30.39 1.16 -37.37
C LEU A 84 -30.10 2.36 -38.29
N SER A 85 -30.82 3.46 -38.06
CA SER A 85 -30.55 4.75 -38.73
C SER A 85 -29.12 5.23 -38.46
N GLU A 86 -28.47 5.88 -39.43
CA GLU A 86 -27.15 6.49 -39.24
C GLU A 86 -27.18 7.63 -38.21
N GLU A 87 -28.30 8.36 -38.16
CA GLU A 87 -28.54 9.39 -37.17
C GLU A 87 -29.14 8.77 -35.89
N MET A 88 -28.80 9.36 -34.75
CA MET A 88 -29.38 9.02 -33.46
C MET A 88 -30.84 9.48 -33.39
N SER A 89 -31.68 8.71 -32.70
CA SER A 89 -33.03 9.15 -32.36
C SER A 89 -32.99 10.22 -31.25
N GLU A 90 -34.08 10.97 -31.07
CA GLU A 90 -34.21 11.89 -29.93
C GLU A 90 -34.11 11.15 -28.58
N GLU A 91 -34.59 9.92 -28.51
CA GLU A 91 -34.50 9.07 -27.32
C GLU A 91 -33.04 8.66 -27.04
N ASP A 92 -32.29 8.25 -28.07
CA ASP A 92 -30.86 7.95 -27.97
C ASP A 92 -30.07 9.19 -27.51
N MET A 93 -30.47 10.37 -27.99
CA MET A 93 -29.85 11.64 -27.63
C MET A 93 -30.09 11.98 -26.15
N ALA A 94 -31.32 11.81 -25.67
CA ALA A 94 -31.65 12.03 -24.27
C ALA A 94 -30.82 11.14 -23.33
N VAL A 95 -30.53 9.90 -23.73
CA VAL A 95 -29.63 9.01 -22.98
C VAL A 95 -28.20 9.56 -22.94
N CYS A 96 -27.68 10.04 -24.06
CA CYS A 96 -26.33 10.60 -24.15
C CYS A 96 -26.17 11.89 -23.32
N MET A 97 -27.21 12.73 -23.28
CA MET A 97 -27.20 13.94 -22.45
C MET A 97 -27.02 13.66 -20.94
N ARG A 98 -27.38 12.46 -20.46
CA ARG A 98 -27.16 12.06 -19.07
C ARG A 98 -25.68 11.98 -18.70
N MET A 99 -24.77 11.91 -19.66
CA MET A 99 -23.33 12.00 -19.37
C MET A 99 -23.00 13.24 -18.56
N ASN A 100 -23.61 14.39 -18.85
CA ASN A 100 -23.39 15.65 -18.12
C ASN A 100 -23.73 15.57 -16.62
N GLU A 101 -24.44 14.52 -16.18
CA GLU A 101 -24.69 14.28 -14.76
C GLU A 101 -23.41 13.96 -13.97
N TYR A 102 -22.29 13.59 -14.62
CA TYR A 102 -21.02 13.37 -13.95
C TYR A 102 -20.59 14.59 -13.12
N GLN A 103 -20.85 15.81 -13.62
CA GLN A 103 -20.51 17.07 -12.95
C GLN A 103 -21.25 17.25 -11.62
N LYS A 104 -22.48 16.71 -11.51
CA LYS A 104 -23.29 16.75 -10.28
C LYS A 104 -22.77 15.77 -9.21
N ILE A 105 -22.09 14.71 -9.63
CA ILE A 105 -21.66 13.60 -8.78
C ILE A 105 -20.20 13.78 -8.36
N TRP A 106 -19.37 14.23 -9.30
CA TRP A 106 -17.94 14.38 -9.10
C TRP A 106 -17.63 15.58 -8.20
N THR A 107 -16.46 15.52 -7.58
CA THR A 107 -16.02 16.56 -6.66
C THR A 107 -15.33 17.64 -7.47
N GLN A 108 -15.82 18.87 -7.35
CA GLN A 108 -15.19 20.04 -7.93
C GLN A 108 -13.84 20.29 -7.25
N ILE A 109 -12.83 20.59 -8.07
CA ILE A 109 -11.51 21.02 -7.60
C ILE A 109 -11.59 22.52 -7.31
N PRO A 110 -11.17 22.98 -6.12
CA PRO A 110 -11.00 24.40 -5.86
C PRO A 110 -9.96 24.96 -6.83
N SER A 111 -10.40 25.83 -7.75
CA SER A 111 -9.56 26.50 -8.76
C SER A 111 -10.06 27.93 -8.92
N ASP A 112 -9.15 28.85 -9.24
CA ASP A 112 -9.45 30.23 -9.61
C ASP A 112 -9.83 30.37 -11.10
N GLU A 113 -9.88 29.25 -11.82
CA GLU A 113 -10.26 29.18 -13.23
C GLU A 113 -11.76 29.43 -13.44
N GLU A 114 -12.08 29.99 -14.60
CA GLU A 114 -13.45 30.34 -15.00
C GLU A 114 -14.33 29.09 -15.21
N GLU A 115 -13.72 27.99 -15.66
CA GLU A 115 -14.39 26.71 -15.82
C GLU A 115 -14.04 25.73 -14.69
N PRO A 116 -15.04 25.22 -13.93
CA PRO A 116 -14.79 24.32 -12.83
C PRO A 116 -14.38 22.92 -13.32
N SER A 117 -13.22 22.45 -12.85
CA SER A 117 -12.76 21.07 -13.06
C SER A 117 -13.36 20.11 -12.03
N PHE A 118 -13.72 18.89 -12.46
CA PHE A 118 -14.33 17.87 -11.61
C PHE A 118 -13.56 16.56 -11.64
N ILE A 119 -13.46 15.89 -10.49
CA ILE A 119 -12.80 14.58 -10.38
C ILE A 119 -13.59 13.56 -9.55
N PRO A 120 -13.51 12.26 -9.87
CA PRO A 120 -14.09 11.22 -9.03
C PRO A 120 -13.26 11.03 -7.76
N THR A 121 -13.90 11.03 -6.59
CA THR A 121 -13.22 10.89 -5.28
C THR A 121 -13.73 9.71 -4.45
N LYS A 122 -14.77 9.02 -4.93
CA LYS A 122 -15.40 7.87 -4.25
C LYS A 122 -15.67 6.77 -5.25
N LYS A 123 -15.64 5.51 -4.80
CA LYS A 123 -15.99 4.34 -5.60
C LYS A 123 -17.34 4.49 -6.31
N LYS A 124 -18.36 4.94 -5.56
CA LYS A 124 -19.71 5.18 -6.11
C LYS A 124 -19.72 6.10 -7.34
N HIS A 125 -18.78 7.05 -7.46
CA HIS A 125 -18.70 7.92 -8.63
C HIS A 125 -18.30 7.12 -9.87
N PHE A 126 -17.40 6.14 -9.73
CA PHE A 126 -17.02 5.24 -10.82
C PHE A 126 -18.16 4.31 -11.19
N ASP A 127 -18.88 3.74 -10.21
CA ASP A 127 -19.99 2.83 -10.49
C ASP A 127 -21.09 3.53 -11.29
N ILE A 128 -21.47 4.75 -10.90
CA ILE A 128 -22.51 5.53 -11.59
C ILE A 128 -22.04 5.95 -12.98
N VAL A 129 -20.83 6.52 -13.11
CA VAL A 129 -20.34 6.99 -14.42
C VAL A 129 -20.07 5.82 -15.37
N ASN A 130 -19.58 4.68 -14.88
CA ASN A 130 -19.47 3.46 -15.69
C ASN A 130 -20.82 3.02 -16.25
N GLN A 131 -21.89 3.11 -15.45
CA GLN A 131 -23.23 2.79 -15.92
C GLN A 131 -23.70 3.78 -16.98
N ILE A 132 -23.50 5.09 -16.77
CA ILE A 132 -23.87 6.10 -17.76
C ILE A 132 -23.10 5.92 -19.07
N ILE A 133 -21.79 5.62 -19.00
CA ILE A 133 -20.97 5.33 -20.17
C ILE A 133 -21.45 4.06 -20.87
N ALA A 134 -21.77 3.00 -20.13
CA ALA A 134 -22.28 1.76 -20.72
C ALA A 134 -23.62 1.97 -21.44
N ASP A 135 -24.54 2.70 -20.83
CA ASP A 135 -25.83 3.08 -21.42
C ASP A 135 -25.60 3.92 -22.69
N THR A 136 -24.67 4.88 -22.66
CA THR A 136 -24.33 5.74 -23.80
C THR A 136 -23.70 4.94 -24.94
N VAL A 137 -22.73 4.06 -24.64
CA VAL A 137 -22.09 3.22 -25.66
C VAL A 137 -23.11 2.26 -26.29
N ALA A 138 -24.11 1.80 -25.53
CA ALA A 138 -25.16 0.94 -26.04
C ALA A 138 -26.08 1.64 -27.08
N THR A 139 -26.27 2.96 -26.99
CA THR A 139 -27.01 3.74 -28.01
C THR A 139 -26.19 3.98 -29.28
N LYS A 140 -24.89 3.63 -29.27
CA LYS A 140 -23.96 3.76 -30.41
C LYS A 140 -23.92 5.19 -30.94
N PRO A 141 -23.32 6.12 -30.19
CA PRO A 141 -23.44 7.53 -30.49
C PRO A 141 -22.74 7.89 -31.81
N THR A 142 -23.42 8.69 -32.64
CA THR A 142 -22.89 9.14 -33.94
C THR A 142 -22.51 10.62 -33.95
N GLU A 143 -22.68 11.31 -32.83
CA GLU A 143 -22.18 12.66 -32.60
C GLU A 143 -20.76 12.66 -32.05
N GLN A 144 -19.91 13.52 -32.62
CA GLN A 144 -18.49 13.62 -32.24
C GLN A 144 -18.31 14.06 -30.79
N GLU A 145 -19.08 15.05 -30.33
CA GLU A 145 -19.01 15.58 -28.96
C GLU A 145 -19.30 14.50 -27.91
N VAL A 146 -20.29 13.65 -28.19
CA VAL A 146 -20.68 12.53 -27.31
C VAL A 146 -19.57 11.49 -27.25
N VAL A 147 -18.99 11.11 -28.39
CA VAL A 147 -17.87 10.15 -28.45
C VAL A 147 -16.63 10.69 -27.75
N ASP A 148 -16.32 11.96 -27.94
CA ASP A 148 -15.18 12.62 -27.30
C ASP A 148 -15.36 12.66 -25.77
N LEU A 149 -16.55 12.98 -25.28
CA LEU A 149 -16.86 12.96 -23.85
C LEU A 149 -16.77 11.54 -23.27
N VAL A 150 -17.27 10.50 -23.96
CA VAL A 150 -17.10 9.11 -23.53
C VAL A 150 -15.61 8.75 -23.40
N ASN A 151 -14.82 9.10 -24.40
CA ASN A 151 -13.37 8.83 -24.39
C ASN A 151 -12.66 9.60 -23.27
N GLU A 152 -13.01 10.86 -23.05
CA GLU A 152 -12.47 11.69 -21.98
C GLU A 152 -12.80 11.11 -20.60
N LEU A 153 -14.07 10.80 -20.34
CA LEU A 153 -14.48 10.22 -19.06
C LEU A 153 -13.79 8.88 -18.80
N ASN A 154 -13.67 8.01 -19.81
CA ASN A 154 -12.91 6.77 -19.69
C ASN A 154 -11.42 7.02 -19.40
N ARG A 155 -10.79 8.03 -20.00
CA ARG A 155 -9.39 8.42 -19.71
C ARG A 155 -9.24 8.91 -18.26
N VAL A 156 -10.14 9.78 -17.80
CA VAL A 156 -10.13 10.30 -16.42
C VAL A 156 -10.37 9.16 -15.43
N MET A 157 -11.34 8.28 -15.69
CA MET A 157 -11.59 7.13 -14.82
C MET A 157 -10.37 6.19 -14.78
N ASN A 158 -9.76 5.90 -15.93
CA ASN A 158 -8.54 5.10 -15.99
C ASN A 158 -7.38 5.73 -15.24
N SER A 159 -7.15 7.04 -15.38
CA SER A 159 -6.08 7.73 -14.66
C SER A 159 -6.31 7.69 -13.15
N MET A 160 -7.56 7.86 -12.71
CA MET A 160 -7.93 7.90 -11.29
C MET A 160 -7.97 6.52 -10.63
N MET A 161 -8.15 5.45 -11.41
CA MET A 161 -8.06 4.06 -10.95
C MET A 161 -6.62 3.54 -10.87
N LYS A 162 -5.63 4.23 -11.47
CA LYS A 162 -4.22 3.89 -11.29
C LYS A 162 -3.87 3.90 -9.81
N ARG A 163 -2.91 3.05 -9.43
CA ARG A 163 -2.47 2.90 -8.04
C ARG A 163 -1.05 3.40 -7.88
N GLU A 164 -0.84 4.23 -6.87
CA GLU A 164 0.47 4.77 -6.52
C GLU A 164 0.86 4.38 -5.10
N PHE A 165 2.17 4.27 -4.85
CA PHE A 165 2.66 3.92 -3.53
C PHE A 165 2.41 5.07 -2.55
N ASN A 166 1.56 4.83 -1.55
CA ASN A 166 1.23 5.77 -0.47
C ASN A 166 1.60 5.19 0.91
N GLY A 167 2.69 4.40 0.95
CA GLY A 167 3.26 3.87 2.18
C GLY A 167 4.39 4.76 2.72
N SER A 168 4.88 4.43 3.92
CA SER A 168 6.05 5.10 4.49
C SER A 168 7.33 4.51 3.89
N LYS A 169 8.06 5.33 3.13
CA LYS A 169 9.41 4.98 2.64
C LYS A 169 10.39 4.74 3.79
N THR A 170 10.20 5.43 4.92
CA THR A 170 11.03 5.28 6.12
C THR A 170 10.94 3.86 6.68
N ILE A 171 9.74 3.26 6.72
CA ILE A 171 9.57 1.88 7.20
C ILE A 171 10.37 0.92 6.32
N ILE A 172 10.33 1.09 4.99
CA ILE A 172 11.09 0.23 4.07
C ILE A 172 12.58 0.29 4.38
N VAL A 173 13.15 1.49 4.49
CA VAL A 173 14.57 1.67 4.79
C VAL A 173 14.93 1.07 6.14
N VAL A 174 14.12 1.33 7.17
CA VAL A 174 14.35 0.80 8.52
C VAL A 174 14.28 -0.73 8.53
N SER A 175 13.30 -1.34 7.86
CA SER A 175 13.18 -2.79 7.75
C SER A 175 14.35 -3.43 7.00
N ILE A 176 14.90 -2.76 5.99
CA ILE A 176 16.12 -3.21 5.30
C ILE A 176 17.31 -3.19 6.27
N ILE A 177 17.53 -2.08 6.98
CA ILE A 177 18.65 -1.95 7.94
C ILE A 177 18.56 -3.01 9.02
N VAL A 178 17.38 -3.18 9.63
CA VAL A 178 17.14 -4.20 10.65
C VAL A 178 17.37 -5.60 10.07
N GLY A 179 16.85 -5.89 8.87
CA GLY A 179 17.03 -7.19 8.22
C GLY A 179 18.49 -7.54 7.96
N VAL A 180 19.30 -6.56 7.54
CA VAL A 180 20.75 -6.73 7.37
C VAL A 180 21.43 -7.00 8.71
N ILE A 181 21.15 -6.21 9.75
CA ILE A 181 21.76 -6.40 11.07
C ILE A 181 21.41 -7.78 11.64
N PHE A 182 20.14 -8.18 11.56
CA PHE A 182 19.71 -9.51 12.01
C PHE A 182 20.38 -10.63 11.21
N GLY A 183 20.59 -10.45 9.90
CA GLY A 183 21.30 -11.44 9.10
C GLY A 183 22.77 -11.58 9.44
N LEU A 184 23.45 -10.45 9.70
CA LEU A 184 24.83 -10.46 10.17
C LEU A 184 24.95 -11.13 11.55
N LEU A 185 24.01 -10.89 12.46
CA LEU A 185 24.03 -11.46 13.82
C LEU A 185 23.65 -12.94 13.87
N ALA A 186 22.71 -13.38 13.03
CA ALA A 186 22.20 -14.76 13.03
C ALA A 186 23.07 -15.75 12.22
N GLY A 187 24.17 -15.29 11.60
CA GLY A 187 25.07 -16.15 10.83
C GLY A 187 24.44 -16.76 9.56
N GLY A 188 23.37 -16.17 9.05
CA GLY A 188 22.60 -16.66 7.90
C GLY A 188 21.70 -15.57 7.31
N PHE A 189 20.84 -15.90 6.34
CA PHE A 189 19.90 -14.97 5.71
C PHE A 189 18.47 -15.09 6.33
N PRO A 190 18.17 -14.52 7.54
CA PRO A 190 16.80 -14.23 7.98
C PRO A 190 16.16 -13.09 7.14
N LEU A 191 16.84 -12.65 6.08
CA LEU A 191 16.37 -11.69 5.09
C LEU A 191 15.11 -12.18 4.37
N PHE A 192 14.86 -13.49 4.21
CA PHE A 192 13.70 -13.96 3.43
C PHE A 192 12.34 -13.48 3.98
N PRO A 193 11.99 -13.70 5.28
CA PRO A 193 10.71 -13.22 5.81
C PRO A 193 10.61 -11.69 5.88
N ILE A 194 11.71 -10.98 6.16
CA ILE A 194 11.72 -9.50 6.21
C ILE A 194 11.61 -8.92 4.80
N ALA A 195 12.35 -9.45 3.82
CA ALA A 195 12.29 -9.04 2.42
C ALA A 195 10.92 -9.34 1.82
N ALA A 196 10.34 -10.52 2.08
CA ALA A 196 8.98 -10.84 1.68
C ALA A 196 7.97 -9.87 2.30
N GLY A 197 8.13 -9.54 3.59
CA GLY A 197 7.33 -8.51 4.26
C GLY A 197 7.44 -7.13 3.61
N ILE A 198 8.65 -6.71 3.18
CA ILE A 198 8.88 -5.45 2.47
C ILE A 198 8.18 -5.45 1.11
N ILE A 199 8.31 -6.52 0.34
CA ILE A 199 7.66 -6.65 -0.98
C ILE A 199 6.14 -6.57 -0.84
N ILE A 200 5.58 -7.31 0.12
CA ILE A 200 4.14 -7.30 0.38
C ILE A 200 3.70 -5.92 0.87
N TYR A 201 4.48 -5.26 1.73
CA TYR A 201 4.21 -3.89 2.17
C TYR A 201 4.16 -2.90 1.00
N LEU A 202 5.09 -3.01 0.05
CA LEU A 202 5.14 -2.18 -1.15
C LEU A 202 3.85 -2.30 -1.97
N PHE A 203 3.39 -3.52 -2.24
CA PHE A 203 2.15 -3.76 -2.98
C PHE A 203 0.90 -3.39 -2.17
N ALA A 204 0.83 -3.79 -0.91
CA ALA A 204 -0.28 -3.50 -0.03
C ALA A 204 -0.49 -1.99 0.17
N SER A 205 0.58 -1.21 0.12
CA SER A 205 0.55 0.25 0.28
C SER A 205 0.22 1.01 -1.00
N ARG A 206 -0.05 0.34 -2.13
CA ARG A 206 -0.47 1.01 -3.37
C ARG A 206 -1.96 1.38 -3.27
N THR A 207 -2.22 2.68 -3.25
CA THR A 207 -3.56 3.26 -3.10
C THR A 207 -4.02 3.84 -4.44
N PRO A 208 -5.30 3.69 -4.82
CA PRO A 208 -5.85 4.33 -6.02
C PRO A 208 -5.74 5.88 -5.96
N VAL A 209 -5.44 6.51 -7.09
CA VAL A 209 -5.26 7.98 -7.18
C VAL A 209 -6.50 8.73 -6.71
N PHE A 210 -7.71 8.25 -6.97
CA PHE A 210 -8.93 8.92 -6.49
C PHE A 210 -9.02 9.08 -4.96
N VAL A 211 -8.44 8.14 -4.21
CA VAL A 211 -8.37 8.23 -2.75
C VAL A 211 -7.32 9.25 -2.33
N LEU A 212 -6.22 9.37 -3.09
CA LEU A 212 -5.18 10.38 -2.86
C LEU A 212 -5.73 11.78 -3.11
N ALA A 213 -6.38 11.97 -4.25
CA ALA A 213 -7.03 13.23 -4.61
C ALA A 213 -8.10 13.62 -3.56
N ARG A 214 -8.90 12.66 -3.08
CA ARG A 214 -9.84 12.91 -1.97
C ARG A 214 -9.12 13.40 -0.71
N LYS A 215 -7.99 12.80 -0.34
CA LYS A 215 -7.23 13.21 0.85
C LYS A 215 -6.64 14.61 0.67
N GLU A 216 -6.14 14.91 -0.52
CA GLU A 216 -5.60 16.22 -0.87
C GLU A 216 -6.66 17.32 -0.77
N LEU A 217 -7.84 17.09 -1.37
CA LEU A 217 -8.99 17.98 -1.24
C LEU A 217 -9.47 18.17 0.20
N GLN A 218 -9.25 17.19 1.08
CA GLN A 218 -9.56 17.28 2.50
C GLN A 218 -8.45 17.97 3.34
N GLY A 219 -7.40 18.50 2.71
CA GLY A 219 -6.22 19.05 3.40
C GLY A 219 -5.39 17.99 4.12
N LYS A 220 -5.65 16.70 3.88
CA LYS A 220 -4.96 15.55 4.49
C LYS A 220 -3.88 14.96 3.58
N GLY A 221 -3.67 15.55 2.39
CA GLY A 221 -2.71 15.07 1.37
C GLY A 221 -1.25 15.11 1.81
N GLY A 222 -0.88 15.98 2.76
CA GLY A 222 0.48 16.15 3.26
C GLY A 222 0.77 15.53 4.64
N GLY A 223 -0.20 14.85 5.25
CA GLY A 223 -0.03 14.30 6.60
C GLY A 223 1.02 13.18 6.63
N ARG A 224 2.16 13.40 7.29
CA ARG A 224 3.13 12.33 7.55
C ARG A 224 2.43 11.18 8.28
N SER A 225 2.58 9.95 7.76
CA SER A 225 2.08 8.74 8.45
C SER A 225 2.54 8.75 9.91
N PHE A 226 1.68 8.30 10.84
CA PHE A 226 2.02 8.17 12.26
C PHE A 226 3.35 7.45 12.46
N LEU A 227 3.62 6.40 11.68
CA LEU A 227 4.88 5.65 11.76
C LEU A 227 6.08 6.45 11.27
N THR A 228 5.90 7.33 10.28
CA THR A 228 6.95 8.28 9.86
C THR A 228 7.21 9.31 10.96
N LEU A 229 6.18 9.74 11.69
CA LEU A 229 6.32 10.66 12.82
C LEU A 229 7.04 10.00 14.00
N VAL A 230 6.69 8.76 14.33
CA VAL A 230 7.38 7.97 15.37
C VAL A 230 8.85 7.75 15.02
N MET A 231 9.15 7.30 13.80
CA MET A 231 10.54 7.10 13.38
C MET A 231 11.31 8.43 13.32
N GLY A 232 10.71 9.50 12.79
CA GLY A 232 11.31 10.82 12.78
C GLY A 232 11.64 11.34 14.19
N GLY A 233 10.75 11.10 15.15
CA GLY A 233 10.98 11.43 16.55
C GLY A 233 12.16 10.65 17.14
N LEU A 234 12.21 9.34 16.95
CA LEU A 234 13.29 8.49 17.47
C LEU A 234 14.66 8.81 16.87
N PHE A 235 14.74 9.07 15.56
CA PHE A 235 16.00 9.50 14.96
C PHE A 235 16.41 10.92 15.40
N SER A 236 15.44 11.80 15.67
CA SER A 236 15.71 13.11 16.23
C SER A 236 16.31 13.01 17.64
N THR A 237 15.83 12.09 18.48
CA THR A 237 16.37 11.92 19.84
C THR A 237 17.79 11.37 19.86
N ILE A 238 18.20 10.61 18.84
CA ILE A 238 19.60 10.22 18.67
C ILE A 238 20.44 11.43 18.27
N ALA A 239 19.98 12.21 17.29
CA ALA A 239 20.70 13.37 16.78
C ALA A 239 20.90 14.47 17.85
N THR A 240 19.99 14.57 18.83
CA THR A 240 20.05 15.55 19.91
C THR A 240 20.65 15.01 21.22
N ALA A 241 21.06 13.73 21.27
CA ALA A 241 21.61 13.13 22.48
C ALA A 241 22.92 13.83 22.87
N LYS A 242 23.04 14.21 24.14
CA LYS A 242 24.22 14.92 24.63
C LYS A 242 25.36 13.94 24.92
N THR A 243 26.57 14.37 24.62
CA THR A 243 27.80 13.71 25.02
C THR A 243 28.47 14.56 26.07
N TYR A 244 28.72 14.01 27.26
CA TYR A 244 29.37 14.73 28.35
C TYR A 244 30.87 14.47 28.28
N LYS A 245 31.66 15.52 28.06
CA LYS A 245 33.12 15.44 28.05
C LYS A 245 33.67 16.04 29.34
N THR A 246 34.16 15.20 30.24
CA THR A 246 34.79 15.63 31.49
C THR A 246 36.29 15.78 31.25
N VAL A 247 36.80 17.00 31.30
CA VAL A 247 38.24 17.28 31.19
C VAL A 247 38.78 17.51 32.60
N THR A 248 39.48 16.51 33.13
CA THR A 248 40.17 16.63 34.42
C THR A 248 41.57 17.18 34.15
N THR A 249 41.86 18.35 34.69
CA THR A 249 43.21 18.97 34.63
C THR A 249 43.94 18.67 35.93
N TRP A 250 45.08 18.02 35.83
CA TRP A 250 45.92 17.60 36.95
C TRP A 250 46.86 18.74 37.36
N SER A 251 47.42 18.64 38.57
CA SER A 251 48.31 19.66 39.13
C SER A 251 49.64 19.82 38.38
N ASP A 252 49.97 18.88 37.49
CA ASP A 252 51.13 18.92 36.59
C ASP A 252 50.82 19.59 35.23
N GLY A 253 49.60 20.09 35.04
CA GLY A 253 49.14 20.71 33.79
C GLY A 253 48.68 19.71 32.72
N SER A 254 48.75 18.40 32.98
CA SER A 254 48.20 17.38 32.09
C SER A 254 46.67 17.35 32.17
N THR A 255 46.02 17.00 31.07
CA THR A 255 44.55 16.86 31.03
C THR A 255 44.17 15.44 30.64
N THR A 256 43.36 14.77 31.44
CA THR A 256 42.66 13.55 31.04
C THR A 256 41.25 13.88 30.64
N THR A 257 40.87 13.42 29.46
CA THR A 257 39.53 13.58 28.92
C THR A 257 38.77 12.27 29.09
N ASP A 258 37.66 12.31 29.82
CA ASP A 258 36.68 11.24 29.86
C ASP A 258 35.43 11.66 29.06
N THR A 259 34.85 10.73 28.31
CA THR A 259 33.71 11.02 27.42
C THR A 259 32.58 10.05 27.71
N ASP A 260 31.52 10.55 28.35
CA ASP A 260 30.30 9.82 28.63
C ASP A 260 29.31 9.95 27.46
N ASN A 261 29.12 8.82 26.78
CA ASN A 261 28.19 8.65 25.66
C ASN A 261 26.92 7.88 26.04
N SER A 262 26.67 7.66 27.34
CA SER A 262 25.58 6.80 27.84
C SER A 262 24.21 7.17 27.27
N GLU A 263 23.87 8.46 27.23
CA GLU A 263 22.61 8.97 26.68
C GLU A 263 22.43 8.61 25.20
N THR A 264 23.51 8.70 24.41
CA THR A 264 23.52 8.35 22.99
C THR A 264 23.32 6.85 22.80
N TRP A 265 24.02 6.03 23.59
CA TRP A 265 23.88 4.56 23.54
C TRP A 265 22.49 4.08 23.96
N ILE A 266 21.89 4.69 24.99
CA ILE A 266 20.52 4.38 25.43
C ILE A 266 19.51 4.75 24.35
N SER A 267 19.62 5.96 23.77
CA SER A 267 18.73 6.43 22.68
C SER A 267 18.81 5.53 21.45
N LEU A 268 20.01 5.09 21.09
CA LEU A 268 20.23 4.15 19.99
C LEU A 268 19.63 2.77 20.26
N ALA A 269 19.79 2.24 21.48
CA ALA A 269 19.20 0.96 21.88
C ALA A 269 17.67 0.99 21.82
N ILE A 270 17.02 2.03 22.34
CA ILE A 270 15.56 2.19 22.28
C ILE A 270 15.09 2.27 20.83
N THR A 271 15.77 3.08 20.01
CA THR A 271 15.42 3.23 18.59
C THR A 271 15.55 1.91 17.84
N PHE A 272 16.61 1.14 18.11
CA PHE A 272 16.81 -0.17 17.50
C PHE A 272 15.72 -1.16 17.92
N ILE A 273 15.31 -1.18 19.20
CA ILE A 273 14.22 -2.04 19.68
C ILE A 273 12.90 -1.71 18.97
N VAL A 274 12.55 -0.42 18.85
CA VAL A 274 11.32 -0.01 18.16
C VAL A 274 11.40 -0.33 16.66
N ALA A 275 12.54 -0.09 16.03
CA ALA A 275 12.78 -0.43 14.63
C ALA A 275 12.64 -1.94 14.38
N ALA A 276 13.21 -2.76 15.26
CA ALA A 276 13.12 -4.21 15.22
C ALA A 276 11.66 -4.68 15.36
N PHE A 277 10.92 -4.08 16.29
CA PHE A 277 9.49 -4.34 16.45
C PHE A 277 8.73 -4.03 15.16
N ILE A 278 8.92 -2.84 14.57
CA ILE A 278 8.26 -2.46 13.31
C ILE A 278 8.61 -3.43 12.17
N ALA A 279 9.88 -3.83 12.06
CA ALA A 279 10.34 -4.76 11.02
C ALA A 279 9.73 -6.17 11.17
N VAL A 280 9.65 -6.71 12.40
CA VAL A 280 9.02 -8.01 12.66
C VAL A 280 7.51 -7.97 12.41
N PHE A 281 6.86 -6.86 12.76
CA PHE A 281 5.42 -6.67 12.56
C PHE A 281 5.05 -6.14 11.16
N LEU A 282 5.99 -6.08 10.22
CA LEU A 282 5.77 -5.55 8.88
C LEU A 282 4.67 -6.32 8.12
N TRP A 283 4.54 -7.62 8.36
CA TRP A 283 3.46 -8.44 7.81
C TRP A 283 2.07 -7.98 8.28
N ALA A 284 1.93 -7.65 9.57
CA ALA A 284 0.66 -7.13 10.10
C ALA A 284 0.35 -5.73 9.55
N ILE A 285 1.36 -4.86 9.45
CA ILE A 285 1.23 -3.53 8.85
C ILE A 285 0.81 -3.64 7.38
N SER A 286 1.37 -4.61 6.66
CA SER A 286 1.02 -4.90 5.27
C SER A 286 -0.42 -5.37 5.14
N LEU A 287 -0.89 -6.26 6.03
CA LEU A 287 -2.27 -6.71 6.03
C LEU A 287 -3.27 -5.56 6.28
N ILE A 288 -2.98 -4.69 7.25
CA ILE A 288 -3.80 -3.50 7.52
C ILE A 288 -3.83 -2.59 6.29
N SER A 289 -2.67 -2.38 5.65
CA SER A 289 -2.56 -1.57 4.44
C SER A 289 -3.35 -2.18 3.28
N TYR A 290 -3.29 -3.51 3.12
CA TYR A 290 -4.03 -4.26 2.12
C TYR A 290 -5.55 -4.11 2.32
N VAL A 291 -6.06 -4.41 3.53
CA VAL A 291 -7.49 -4.30 3.83
C VAL A 291 -7.98 -2.89 3.52
N ARG A 292 -7.25 -1.87 3.96
CA ARG A 292 -7.60 -0.48 3.69
C ARG A 292 -7.63 -0.17 2.19
N ASN A 293 -6.58 -0.54 1.46
CA ASN A 293 -6.36 -0.07 0.09
C ASN A 293 -7.06 -0.92 -1.00
N TYR A 294 -7.36 -2.18 -0.71
CA TYR A 294 -7.94 -3.13 -1.66
C TYR A 294 -9.34 -3.57 -1.28
N TRP A 295 -9.74 -3.47 -0.01
CA TRP A 295 -11.05 -3.95 0.43
C TRP A 295 -11.95 -2.87 1.04
N LEU A 296 -11.43 -1.79 1.62
CA LEU A 296 -12.29 -0.69 2.10
C LEU A 296 -12.53 0.39 1.04
N TYR A 297 -11.64 0.51 0.06
CA TYR A 297 -11.78 1.46 -1.03
C TYR A 297 -12.43 0.86 -2.30
N PHE A 298 -12.74 -0.44 -2.27
CA PHE A 298 -13.48 -1.19 -3.29
C PHE A 298 -14.55 -2.02 -2.60
#